data_AF-A0A369NFH2-F1
#
_entry.id   AF-A0A369NFH2-F1
#
_cell.length_a   1.000
_cell.length_b   1.000
_cell.length_c   1.000
_cell.angle_alpha   90.00
_cell.angle_beta   90.00
_cell.angle_gamma   90.00
#
_symmetry.space_group_name_H-M   'P 1'
#
loop_
_entity.id
_entity.type
_entity.pdbx_description
1 polymer ?
#
loop_
_entity_poly.entity_id
_entity_poly.type
_entity_poly.pdbx_seq_one_letter_code
_entity_poly.pdbx_strand_id
1 'polypeptide(L)'
;MISVSRAARRAAGIKGREPVYNLTQSQIDGLKKEAADAAIARAFALMLALPMMVVHDKFDRFDGLDDSGRVEAMGDLILDLYDSFERGYVTLADLHEWLSDEAGVAVSVEGGTIRVERSAEWS
;
A
#
# COMPACT_ATOMS: atom_id res chain seq x y z
N MET A 1 -14.45 -51.86 0.70
CA MET A 1 -13.89 -50.51 0.98
C MET A 1 -14.68 -49.91 2.11
N ILE A 2 -14.08 -49.74 3.29
CA ILE A 2 -14.77 -49.22 4.49
C ILE A 2 -14.81 -47.68 4.37
N SER A 3 -16.01 -47.09 4.38
CA SER A 3 -16.18 -45.65 4.37
C SER A 3 -15.84 -45.09 5.76
N VAL A 4 -14.78 -44.27 5.83
CA VAL A 4 -14.33 -43.64 7.08
C VAL A 4 -15.30 -42.52 7.46
N SER A 5 -15.74 -42.50 8.73
CA SER A 5 -16.73 -41.54 9.23
C SER A 5 -16.18 -40.10 9.28
N ARG A 6 -17.08 -39.10 9.21
CA ARG A 6 -16.71 -37.66 9.27
C ARG A 6 -15.96 -37.30 10.55
N ALA A 7 -16.23 -37.99 11.67
CA ALA A 7 -15.55 -37.78 12.95
C ALA A 7 -14.08 -38.22 12.90
N ALA A 8 -13.80 -39.37 12.27
CA ALA A 8 -12.44 -39.86 12.06
C ALA A 8 -11.61 -38.96 11.12
N ARG A 9 -12.26 -38.34 10.11
CA ARG A 9 -11.60 -37.36 9.23
C ARG A 9 -11.17 -36.08 9.95
N ARG A 10 -11.99 -35.59 10.89
CA ARG A 10 -11.66 -34.41 11.72
C ARG A 10 -10.54 -34.70 12.72
N ALA A 11 -10.57 -35.88 13.34
CA ALA A 11 -9.53 -36.33 14.28
C ALA A 11 -8.15 -36.50 13.61
N ALA A 12 -8.13 -36.87 12.33
CA ALA A 12 -6.91 -37.05 11.54
C ALA A 12 -6.36 -35.74 10.91
N GLY A 13 -6.95 -34.57 11.19
CA GLY A 13 -6.49 -33.29 10.64
C GLY A 13 -6.58 -33.18 9.12
N ILE A 14 -7.39 -34.03 8.47
CA ILE A 14 -7.54 -34.04 7.01
C ILE A 14 -8.29 -32.76 6.64
N LYS A 15 -7.54 -31.77 6.15
CA LYS A 15 -8.08 -30.50 5.64
C LYS A 15 -9.17 -30.81 4.61
N GLY A 16 -10.29 -30.10 4.74
CA GLY A 16 -11.42 -30.23 3.82
C GLY A 16 -10.96 -30.04 2.38
N ARG A 17 -11.66 -30.71 1.44
CA ARG A 17 -11.38 -30.59 0.01
C ARG A 17 -11.47 -29.12 -0.39
N GLU A 18 -10.50 -28.64 -1.15
CA GLU A 18 -10.50 -27.27 -1.66
C GLU A 18 -11.78 -27.03 -2.47
N PRO A 19 -12.58 -26.00 -2.12
CA PRO A 19 -13.82 -25.72 -2.82
C PRO A 19 -13.52 -25.25 -4.25
N VAL A 20 -14.10 -25.93 -5.23
CA VAL A 20 -13.99 -25.59 -6.65
C VAL A 20 -15.19 -24.72 -7.02
N TYR A 21 -14.92 -23.53 -7.54
CA TYR A 21 -15.93 -22.61 -8.03
C TYR A 21 -15.86 -22.50 -9.55
N ASN A 22 -17.02 -22.51 -10.21
CA ASN A 22 -17.10 -22.25 -11.64
C ASN A 22 -17.34 -20.75 -11.84
N LEU A 23 -16.47 -20.10 -12.60
CA LEU A 23 -16.55 -18.68 -12.92
C LEU A 23 -16.67 -18.50 -14.43
N THR A 24 -17.40 -17.48 -14.86
CA THR A 24 -17.41 -17.05 -16.27
C THR A 24 -16.11 -16.30 -16.60
N GLN A 25 -15.73 -16.24 -17.87
CA GLN A 25 -14.57 -15.46 -18.30
C GLN A 25 -14.70 -13.98 -17.90
N SER A 26 -15.89 -13.39 -18.02
CA SER A 26 -16.14 -12.01 -17.60
C SER A 26 -15.94 -11.77 -16.09
N GLN A 27 -16.27 -12.75 -15.25
CA GLN A 27 -16.01 -12.68 -13.81
C GLN A 27 -14.51 -12.77 -13.51
N ILE A 28 -13.79 -13.63 -14.23
CA ILE A 28 -12.32 -13.74 -14.11
C ILE A 28 -11.66 -12.42 -14.53
N ASP A 29 -12.11 -11.83 -15.64
CA ASP A 29 -11.56 -10.57 -16.14
C ASP A 29 -11.87 -9.39 -15.20
N GLY A 30 -13.09 -9.37 -14.63
CA GLY A 30 -13.48 -8.40 -13.61
C GLY A 30 -12.61 -8.49 -12.36
N LEU A 31 -12.40 -9.69 -11.81
CA LEU A 31 -11.54 -9.92 -10.65
C LEU A 31 -10.10 -9.47 -10.90
N LYS A 32 -9.54 -9.79 -12.07
CA LYS A 32 -8.19 -9.36 -12.47
C LYS A 32 -8.10 -7.85 -12.58
N LYS A 33 -9.09 -7.20 -13.19
CA LYS A 33 -9.14 -5.76 -13.35
C LYS A 33 -9.22 -5.06 -11.99
N GLU A 34 -10.10 -5.51 -11.11
CA GLU A 34 -10.25 -4.94 -9.76
C GLU A 34 -8.96 -5.06 -8.94
N ALA A 35 -8.34 -6.25 -8.95
CA ALA A 35 -7.06 -6.46 -8.28
C ALA A 35 -5.94 -5.57 -8.86
N ALA A 36 -5.88 -5.42 -10.18
CA ALA A 36 -4.92 -4.56 -10.85
C ALA A 36 -5.16 -3.08 -10.52
N ASP A 37 -6.39 -2.61 -10.62
CA ASP A 37 -6.78 -1.22 -10.34
C ASP A 37 -6.46 -0.86 -8.86
N ALA A 38 -6.73 -1.77 -7.92
CA ALA A 38 -6.40 -1.59 -6.50
C ALA A 38 -4.87 -1.56 -6.25
N ALA A 39 -4.11 -2.45 -6.91
CA ALA A 39 -2.65 -2.46 -6.82
C ALA A 39 -2.03 -1.18 -7.39
N ILE A 40 -2.55 -0.71 -8.54
CA ILE A 40 -2.14 0.54 -9.17
C ILE A 40 -2.44 1.73 -8.26
N ALA A 41 -3.66 1.84 -7.72
CA ALA A 41 -4.02 2.92 -6.80
C ALA A 41 -3.11 2.94 -5.57
N ARG A 42 -2.80 1.77 -5.02
CA ARG A 42 -1.86 1.63 -3.89
C ARG A 42 -0.44 2.04 -4.26
N ALA A 43 0.06 1.63 -5.43
CA ALA A 43 1.38 2.00 -5.93
C ALA A 43 1.50 3.52 -6.14
N PHE A 44 0.46 4.16 -6.69
CA PHE A 44 0.43 5.61 -6.87
C PHE A 44 0.34 6.37 -5.53
N ALA A 45 -0.43 5.87 -4.57
CA ALA A 45 -0.49 6.46 -3.23
C ALA A 45 0.88 6.41 -2.54
N LEU A 46 1.61 5.29 -2.65
CA LEU A 46 3.00 5.18 -2.18
C LEU A 46 3.92 6.16 -2.91
N MET A 47 3.79 6.25 -4.24
CA MET A 47 4.60 7.15 -5.06
C MET A 47 4.46 8.63 -4.67
N LEU A 48 3.32 9.04 -4.09
CA LEU A 48 3.09 10.40 -3.62
C LEU A 48 3.42 10.57 -2.12
N ALA A 49 3.04 9.60 -1.28
CA ALA A 49 3.25 9.68 0.16
C ALA A 49 4.74 9.65 0.55
N LEU A 50 5.55 8.81 -0.09
CA LEU A 50 6.97 8.66 0.25
C LEU A 50 7.77 9.96 -0.01
N PRO A 51 7.69 10.60 -1.20
CA PRO A 51 8.36 11.88 -1.41
C PRO A 51 7.82 13.00 -0.51
N MET A 52 6.52 13.04 -0.22
CA MET A 52 5.93 14.04 0.66
C MET A 52 6.48 13.92 2.10
N MET A 53 6.59 12.70 2.60
CA MET A 53 7.25 12.38 3.88
C MET A 53 8.70 12.86 3.91
N VAL A 54 9.47 12.53 2.88
CA VAL A 54 10.88 12.91 2.77
C VAL A 54 11.05 14.44 2.77
N VAL A 55 10.21 15.16 2.03
CA VAL A 55 10.23 16.62 2.02
C VAL A 55 9.85 17.22 3.37
N HIS A 56 8.89 16.63 4.09
CA HIS A 56 8.48 17.15 5.39
C HIS A 56 9.54 16.89 6.49
N ASP A 57 10.05 15.67 6.59
CA ASP A 57 10.86 15.20 7.72
C ASP A 57 12.38 15.39 7.51
N LYS A 58 12.81 15.58 6.27
CA LYS A 58 14.24 15.57 5.91
C LYS A 58 14.63 16.75 5.02
N PHE A 59 13.83 17.82 4.98
CA PHE A 59 14.12 19.00 4.15
C PHE A 59 15.52 19.57 4.38
N ASP A 60 15.94 19.63 5.64
CA ASP A 60 17.23 20.15 6.08
C ASP A 60 18.41 19.32 5.55
N ARG A 61 18.18 18.06 5.14
CA ARG A 61 19.21 17.24 4.50
C ARG A 61 19.56 17.68 3.08
N PHE A 62 18.74 18.55 2.50
CA PHE A 62 18.97 19.14 1.19
C PHE A 62 19.77 20.45 1.26
N ASP A 63 19.99 20.98 2.46
CA ASP A 63 20.70 22.25 2.64
C ASP A 63 22.19 22.13 2.26
N GLY A 64 22.71 23.15 1.59
CA GLY A 64 24.10 23.19 1.11
C GLY A 64 24.45 22.23 -0.04
N LEU A 65 23.53 21.39 -0.51
CA LEU A 65 23.72 20.53 -1.69
C LEU A 65 23.48 21.31 -2.99
N ASP A 66 24.18 20.89 -4.06
CA ASP A 66 23.86 21.35 -5.42
C ASP A 66 22.59 20.65 -5.96
N ASP A 67 22.18 21.01 -7.18
CA ASP A 67 20.91 20.51 -7.73
C ASP A 67 20.90 18.99 -7.91
N SER A 68 22.01 18.43 -8.41
CA SER A 68 22.19 16.98 -8.52
C SER A 68 22.16 16.29 -7.16
N GLY A 69 22.87 16.82 -6.17
CA GLY A 69 22.95 16.25 -4.83
C GLY A 69 21.60 16.25 -4.11
N ARG A 70 20.76 17.27 -4.31
CA ARG A 70 19.39 17.27 -3.78
C ARG A 70 18.52 16.19 -4.42
N VAL A 71 18.62 15.99 -5.74
CA VAL A 71 17.86 14.96 -6.45
C VAL A 71 18.30 13.56 -6.03
N GLU A 72 19.60 13.33 -5.91
CA GLU A 72 20.18 12.06 -5.44
C GLU A 72 19.75 11.75 -4.00
N ALA A 73 19.93 12.71 -3.08
CA ALA A 73 19.54 12.55 -1.68
C ALA A 73 18.02 12.31 -1.51
N MET A 74 17.19 12.96 -2.31
CA MET A 74 15.75 12.70 -2.32
C MET A 74 15.45 11.27 -2.75
N GLY A 75 16.11 10.79 -3.82
CA GLY A 75 15.98 9.42 -4.31
C GLY A 75 16.33 8.39 -3.25
N ASP A 76 17.48 8.55 -2.58
CA ASP A 76 17.93 7.64 -1.52
C ASP A 76 16.94 7.59 -0.35
N LEU A 77 16.47 8.75 0.11
CA LEU A 77 15.50 8.82 1.20
C LEU A 77 14.14 8.18 0.85
N ILE A 78 13.69 8.31 -0.39
CA ILE A 78 12.47 7.64 -0.87
C ILE A 78 12.68 6.12 -0.90
N LEU A 79 13.84 5.65 -1.37
CA LEU A 79 14.16 4.22 -1.44
C LEU A 79 14.30 3.59 -0.05
N ASP A 80 14.90 4.28 0.91
CA ASP A 80 15.01 3.84 2.30
C ASP A 80 13.63 3.68 2.96
N LEU A 81 12.72 4.64 2.71
CA LEU A 81 11.35 4.57 3.22
C LEU A 81 10.55 3.46 2.52
N TYR A 82 10.80 3.22 1.22
CA TYR A 82 10.21 2.11 0.49
C TYR A 82 10.70 0.74 0.99
N ASP A 83 12.00 0.56 1.25
CA ASP A 83 12.54 -0.67 1.85
C ASP A 83 11.93 -0.93 3.23
N SER A 84 11.71 0.14 4.02
CA SER A 84 11.02 0.05 5.30
C SER A 84 9.56 -0.42 5.16
N PHE A 85 8.87 0.03 4.10
CA PHE A 85 7.53 -0.46 3.76
C PHE A 85 7.53 -1.92 3.32
N GLU A 86 8.45 -2.33 2.43
CA GLU A 86 8.57 -3.73 1.96
C GLU A 86 8.88 -4.70 3.10
N ARG A 87 9.66 -4.26 4.09
CA ARG A 87 9.95 -5.03 5.32
C ARG A 87 8.80 -5.05 6.31
N GLY A 88 7.73 -4.29 6.06
CA GLY A 88 6.56 -4.18 6.92
C GLY A 88 6.78 -3.37 8.20
N TYR A 89 7.81 -2.52 8.24
CA TYR A 89 8.05 -1.61 9.37
C TYR A 89 7.12 -0.40 9.36
N VAL A 90 6.62 -0.03 8.18
CA VAL A 90 5.61 1.02 8.01
C VAL A 90 4.55 0.52 7.03
N THR A 91 3.30 0.88 7.25
CA THR A 91 2.20 0.59 6.33
C THR A 91 1.73 1.87 5.64
N LEU A 92 0.96 1.71 4.55
CA LEU A 92 0.32 2.87 3.92
C LEU A 92 -0.59 3.64 4.88
N ALA A 93 -1.30 2.93 5.76
CA ALA A 93 -2.17 3.58 6.73
C ALA A 93 -1.34 4.49 7.65
N ASP A 94 -0.21 3.99 8.17
CA ASP A 94 0.68 4.75 9.04
C ASP A 94 1.24 5.99 8.33
N LEU A 95 1.63 5.87 7.05
CA LEU A 95 2.11 7.00 6.25
C LEU A 95 1.02 8.07 6.03
N HIS A 96 -0.21 7.64 5.75
CA HIS A 96 -1.34 8.56 5.55
C HIS A 96 -1.79 9.24 6.84
N GLU A 97 -1.84 8.50 7.95
CA GLU A 97 -2.19 9.01 9.27
C GLU A 97 -1.15 10.06 9.70
N TRP A 98 0.14 9.73 9.57
CA TRP A 98 1.21 10.67 9.90
C TRP A 98 1.18 11.93 9.03
N LEU A 99 0.95 11.81 7.71
CA LEU A 99 0.82 12.99 6.83
C LEU A 99 -0.37 13.88 7.22
N SER A 100 -1.46 13.29 7.69
CA SER A 100 -2.62 14.03 8.18
C SER A 100 -2.29 14.75 9.49
N ASP A 101 -1.71 14.03 10.45
CA ASP A 101 -1.51 14.51 11.82
C ASP A 101 -0.37 15.53 11.93
N GLU A 102 0.74 15.28 11.26
CA GLU A 102 1.97 16.10 11.40
C GLU A 102 2.09 17.16 10.29
N ALA A 103 1.73 16.81 9.05
CA ALA A 103 1.87 17.72 7.91
C ALA A 103 0.55 18.45 7.57
N GLY A 104 -0.59 18.03 8.12
CA GLY A 104 -1.89 18.58 7.77
C GLY A 104 -2.29 18.32 6.33
N VAL A 105 -1.81 17.22 5.73
CA VAL A 105 -2.07 16.88 4.32
C VAL A 105 -2.70 15.50 4.20
N ALA A 106 -3.80 15.41 3.47
CA ALA A 106 -4.45 14.14 3.15
C ALA A 106 -4.33 13.83 1.66
N VAL A 107 -4.07 12.55 1.36
CA VAL A 107 -4.13 12.01 0.00
C VAL A 107 -5.37 11.14 -0.12
N SER A 108 -6.29 11.51 -1.00
CA SER A 108 -7.53 10.77 -1.26
C SER A 108 -7.59 10.28 -2.70
N VAL A 109 -8.29 9.15 -2.89
CA VAL A 109 -8.56 8.59 -4.22
C VAL A 109 -10.08 8.56 -4.42
N GLU A 110 -10.58 9.47 -5.24
CA GLU A 110 -12.01 9.53 -5.60
C GLU A 110 -12.18 9.27 -7.09
N GLY A 111 -12.91 8.21 -7.44
CA GLY A 111 -13.20 7.87 -8.84
C GLY A 111 -11.96 7.64 -9.72
N GLY A 112 -10.85 7.17 -9.13
CA GLY A 112 -9.57 6.98 -9.82
C GLY A 112 -8.75 8.26 -10.03
N THR A 113 -9.22 9.40 -9.52
CA THR A 113 -8.45 10.64 -9.46
C THR A 113 -7.84 10.81 -8.08
N ILE A 114 -6.54 11.09 -8.03
CA ILE A 114 -5.81 11.32 -6.78
C ILE A 114 -5.84 12.81 -6.47
N ARG A 115 -6.22 13.17 -5.24
CA ARG A 115 -6.20 14.54 -4.75
C ARG A 115 -5.34 14.66 -3.50
N VAL A 116 -4.65 15.78 -3.42
CA VAL A 116 -3.89 16.20 -2.23
C VAL A 116 -4.59 17.43 -1.68
N GLU A 117 -5.12 17.33 -0.47
CA GLU A 117 -5.89 18.40 0.16
C GLU A 117 -5.27 18.74 1.52
N ARG A 118 -5.35 20.01 1.91
CA ARG A 118 -4.96 20.42 3.27
C ARG A 118 -6.08 20.02 4.23
N SER A 119 -5.73 19.30 5.29
CA SER A 119 -6.64 18.96 6.38
C SER A 119 -7.12 20.25 7.05
N ALA A 120 -8.43 20.35 7.27
CA ALA A 120 -9.11 21.56 7.74
C ALA A 120 -8.79 21.95 9.20
N GLU A 121 -7.94 21.18 9.89
CA GLU A 121 -7.60 21.39 11.30
C GLU A 121 -6.48 22.41 11.53
N TRP A 122 -5.86 22.93 10.46
CA TRP A 122 -4.76 23.91 10.50
C TRP A 122 -5.07 25.23 9.77
N SER A 123 -6.29 25.74 9.91
CA SER A 123 -6.69 27.11 9.48
C SER A 123 -7.15 27.96 10.65
#